data_AF-F9DRJ1-F1
#
_entry.id   AF-F9DRJ1-F1
#
_cell.length_a   1.000
_cell.length_b   1.000
_cell.length_c   1.000
_cell.angle_alpha   90.00
_cell.angle_beta   90.00
_cell.angle_gamma   90.00
#
_symmetry.space_group_name_H-M   'P 1'
#
loop_
_entity.id
_entity.type
_entity.pdbx_description
1 polymer ?
#
loop_
_entity_poly.entity_id
_entity_poly.type
_entity_poly.pdbx_seq_one_letter_code
_entity_poly.pdbx_strand_id
1 'polypeptide(L)'
;MYDRLAAVRYADKWWNSRNPAFPIVEDDCTNYISQCLLAGGAPMHGYPNREKGWWMRNGTWSFSFTVAHSLRWYLATSKKRIDSYASRFGGRARTR
;
A
#
# COMPACT_ATOMS: atom_id res chain seq x y z
N MET A 1 8.11 5.11 6.34
CA MET A 1 7.04 5.39 7.33
C MET A 1 5.73 5.42 6.55
N TYR A 2 4.74 4.64 6.96
CA TYR A 2 3.41 4.68 6.34
C TYR A 2 2.64 5.86 6.92
N ASP A 3 2.24 6.79 6.05
CA ASP A 3 1.48 7.97 6.41
C ASP A 3 -0.02 7.68 6.24
N ARG A 4 -0.66 7.38 7.37
CA ARG A 4 -2.11 7.12 7.42
C ARG A 4 -2.92 8.34 6.98
N LEU A 5 -2.45 9.55 7.26
CA LEU A 5 -3.12 10.78 6.86
C LEU A 5 -3.05 10.95 5.34
N ALA A 6 -1.94 10.58 4.70
CA ALA A 6 -1.85 10.60 3.24
C ALA A 6 -2.82 9.61 2.59
N ALA A 7 -3.00 8.42 3.16
CA ALA A 7 -4.01 7.46 2.70
C ALA A 7 -5.44 8.02 2.84
N VAL A 8 -5.77 8.64 3.98
CA VAL A 8 -7.09 9.25 4.22
C VAL A 8 -7.34 10.42 3.27
N ARG A 9 -6.38 11.32 3.07
CA ARG A 9 -6.53 12.44 2.11
C ARG A 9 -6.73 11.95 0.68
N TYR A 10 -6.08 10.85 0.31
CA TYR A 10 -6.30 10.24 -1.00
C TYR A 10 -7.73 9.70 -1.10
N ALA A 11 -8.22 9.06 -0.04
CA ALA A 11 -9.59 8.58 0.02
C ALA A 11 -10.59 9.75 -0.10
N ASP A 12 -10.44 10.80 0.70
CA ASP A 12 -11.31 11.99 0.63
C ASP A 12 -11.28 12.70 -0.73
N LYS A 13 -10.20 12.56 -1.49
CA LYS A 13 -10.09 13.13 -2.84
C LYS A 13 -10.79 12.30 -3.91
N TRP A 14 -10.74 10.97 -3.80
CA TRP A 14 -11.14 10.05 -4.86
C TRP A 14 -12.33 9.16 -4.48
N TRP A 15 -12.93 9.33 -3.31
CA TRP A 15 -14.09 8.52 -2.89
C TRP A 15 -15.30 8.69 -3.83
N ASN A 16 -15.47 9.89 -4.40
CA ASN A 16 -16.58 10.21 -5.32
C ASN A 16 -16.10 10.48 -6.76
N SER A 17 -14.84 10.15 -7.07
CA SER A 17 -14.24 10.45 -8.38
C SER A 17 -13.17 9.43 -8.72
N ARG A 18 -13.12 9.01 -9.97
CA ARG A 18 -12.13 8.04 -10.42
C ARG A 18 -10.79 8.70 -10.68
N ASN A 19 -9.70 8.13 -10.18
CA ASN A 19 -8.37 8.58 -10.55
C ASN A 19 -7.99 8.05 -11.95
N PRO A 20 -7.84 8.93 -12.97
CA PRO A 20 -7.51 8.52 -14.34
C PRO A 20 -6.08 7.96 -14.48
N ALA A 21 -5.22 8.13 -13.47
CA ALA A 21 -3.89 7.51 -13.44
C ALA A 21 -3.94 5.98 -13.28
N PHE A 22 -5.11 5.42 -12.92
CA PHE A 22 -5.29 4.00 -12.67
C PHE A 22 -6.24 3.36 -13.70
N PRO A 23 -5.97 2.10 -14.08
CA PRO A 23 -6.75 1.37 -15.06
C PRO A 23 -8.19 1.14 -14.60
N ILE A 24 -9.06 0.93 -15.58
CA ILE A 24 -10.42 0.50 -15.32
C ILE A 24 -10.43 -1.00 -15.07
N VAL A 25 -10.88 -1.39 -13.88
CA VAL A 25 -11.09 -2.78 -13.47
C VAL A 25 -12.51 -2.93 -12.95
N GLU A 26 -13.07 -4.13 -13.11
CA GLU A 26 -14.42 -4.49 -12.63
C GLU A 26 -14.52 -4.38 -11.10
N ASP A 27 -13.49 -4.83 -10.37
CA ASP A 27 -13.38 -4.69 -8.92
C ASP A 27 -12.76 -3.34 -8.53
N ASP A 28 -13.57 -2.29 -8.53
CA ASP A 28 -13.15 -0.93 -8.22
C ASP A 28 -12.71 -0.74 -6.75
N CYS A 29 -13.39 -1.40 -5.81
CA CYS A 29 -13.18 -1.24 -4.38
C CYS A 29 -11.76 -1.68 -3.95
N THR A 30 -11.22 -2.74 -4.54
CA THR A 30 -9.88 -3.23 -4.19
C THR A 30 -8.79 -2.38 -4.84
N ASN A 31 -9.00 -1.98 -6.08
CA ASN A 31 -8.14 -1.03 -6.76
C ASN A 31 -8.08 0.29 -5.98
N TYR A 32 -9.23 0.79 -5.52
CA TYR A 32 -9.31 2.01 -4.72
C TYR A 32 -8.57 1.91 -3.38
N ILE A 33 -8.75 0.81 -2.63
CA ILE A 33 -8.01 0.59 -1.38
C ILE A 33 -6.50 0.49 -1.63
N SER A 34 -6.08 -0.21 -2.69
CA SER A 34 -4.66 -0.29 -3.08
C SER A 34 -4.09 1.08 -3.44
N GLN A 35 -4.85 1.94 -4.11
CA GLN A 35 -4.44 3.32 -4.37
C GLN A 35 -4.26 4.13 -3.09
N CYS A 36 -5.18 3.98 -2.12
CA CYS A 36 -5.07 4.63 -0.81
C CYS A 36 -3.80 4.18 -0.07
N LEU A 37 -3.51 2.87 -0.07
CA LEU A 37 -2.31 2.30 0.53
C LEU A 37 -1.03 2.82 -0.13
N LEU A 38 -1.03 2.88 -1.47
CA LEU A 38 0.10 3.39 -2.25
C LEU A 38 0.35 4.88 -1.94
N ALA A 39 -0.71 5.69 -1.90
CA ALA A 39 -0.65 7.10 -1.52
C ALA A 39 -0.18 7.30 -0.07
N GLY A 40 -0.50 6.35 0.81
CA GLY A 40 0.03 6.28 2.18
C GLY A 40 1.50 5.86 2.29
N GLY A 41 2.16 5.50 1.18
CA GLY A 41 3.56 5.08 1.17
C GLY A 41 3.77 3.63 1.59
N ALA A 42 2.77 2.75 1.36
CA ALA A 42 2.96 1.32 1.54
C ALA A 42 4.05 0.81 0.57
N PRO A 43 5.05 0.05 1.05
CA PRO A 43 6.14 -0.43 0.21
C PRO A 43 5.63 -1.54 -0.72
N MET A 44 5.79 -1.36 -2.03
CA MET A 44 5.48 -2.38 -3.03
C MET A 44 6.50 -3.54 -3.00
N HIS A 45 6.04 -4.77 -3.26
CA HIS A 45 6.91 -5.96 -3.27
C HIS A 45 6.34 -7.11 -4.11
N GLY A 46 7.20 -8.05 -4.51
CA GLY A 46 6.84 -9.24 -5.28
C GLY A 46 6.79 -9.05 -6.80
N TYR A 47 7.15 -7.87 -7.31
CA TYR A 47 7.43 -7.66 -8.73
C TYR A 47 8.52 -8.62 -9.22
N PRO A 48 8.43 -9.20 -10.44
CA PRO A 48 7.39 -9.00 -11.47
C PRO A 48 6.24 -10.02 -11.46
N ASN A 49 6.15 -10.89 -10.46
CA ASN A 49 5.13 -11.94 -10.47
C ASN A 49 3.74 -11.34 -10.15
N ARG A 50 2.73 -11.57 -10.99
CA ARG A 50 1.37 -11.03 -10.77
C ARG A 50 0.59 -11.80 -9.71
N GLU A 51 0.92 -13.07 -9.50
CA GLU A 51 0.29 -13.96 -8.51
C GLU A 51 0.83 -13.73 -7.09
N LYS A 52 2.00 -13.10 -6.96
CA LYS A 52 2.70 -12.94 -5.69
C LYS A 52 3.05 -11.48 -5.41
N GLY A 53 2.83 -11.05 -4.18
CA GLY A 53 3.18 -9.70 -3.71
C GLY A 53 2.05 -8.70 -3.81
N TRP A 54 2.37 -7.40 -3.76
CA TRP A 54 1.47 -6.27 -3.91
C TRP A 54 2.24 -5.12 -4.56
N TRP A 55 1.96 -4.85 -5.83
CA TRP A 55 2.68 -3.85 -6.62
C TRP A 55 1.90 -3.40 -7.85
N MET A 56 2.18 -2.18 -8.32
CA MET A 56 1.74 -1.66 -9.61
C MET A 56 2.88 -0.88 -10.27
N ARG A 57 3.17 -1.16 -11.55
CA ARG A 57 4.26 -0.52 -12.30
C ARG A 57 3.98 -0.54 -13.80
N ASN A 58 4.22 0.59 -14.49
CA ASN A 58 4.11 0.72 -15.95
C ASN A 58 2.81 0.13 -16.54
N GLY A 59 1.66 0.38 -15.90
CA GLY A 59 0.38 -0.16 -16.38
C GLY A 59 0.18 -1.67 -16.17
N THR A 60 1.09 -2.35 -15.46
CA THR A 60 0.91 -3.72 -14.98
C THR A 60 0.76 -3.73 -13.46
N TRP A 61 0.01 -4.69 -12.92
CA TRP A 61 -0.25 -4.82 -11.49
C TRP A 61 -0.38 -6.29 -11.07
N SER A 62 -0.16 -6.56 -9.78
CA SER A 62 -0.45 -7.87 -9.17
C SER A 62 -1.95 -8.08 -8.91
N PHE A 63 -2.41 -9.32 -8.83
CA PHE A 63 -3.83 -9.62 -8.55
C PHE A 63 -4.28 -9.03 -7.20
N SER A 64 -3.44 -9.12 -6.18
CA SER A 64 -3.65 -8.48 -4.87
C SER A 64 -3.82 -6.95 -4.91
N PHE A 65 -3.43 -6.28 -6.00
CA PHE A 65 -3.63 -4.84 -6.16
C PHE A 65 -5.06 -4.50 -6.64
N THR A 66 -5.73 -5.42 -7.32
CA THR A 66 -7.04 -5.16 -7.97
C THR A 66 -8.15 -6.14 -7.60
N VAL A 67 -7.83 -7.28 -6.95
CA VAL A 67 -8.79 -8.36 -6.63
C VAL A 67 -8.91 -8.53 -5.12
N ALA A 68 -10.14 -8.37 -4.60
CA ALA A 68 -10.42 -8.38 -3.16
C ALA A 68 -9.95 -9.65 -2.46
N HIS A 69 -10.18 -10.79 -3.11
CA HIS A 69 -9.80 -12.10 -2.60
C HIS A 69 -8.27 -12.18 -2.36
N SER A 70 -7.47 -11.73 -3.33
CA SER A 70 -6.01 -11.71 -3.24
C SER A 70 -5.51 -10.64 -2.27
N LEU A 71 -6.16 -9.47 -2.21
CA LEU A 71 -5.83 -8.42 -1.24
C LEU A 71 -6.05 -8.91 0.20
N ARG A 72 -7.14 -9.64 0.46
CA ARG A 72 -7.43 -10.21 1.78
C ARG A 72 -6.30 -11.14 2.24
N TRP A 73 -5.88 -12.08 1.38
CA TRP A 73 -4.77 -12.99 1.71
C TRP A 73 -3.46 -12.23 1.89
N TYR A 74 -3.24 -11.21 1.07
CA TYR A 74 -2.09 -10.33 1.20
C TYR A 74 -2.07 -9.63 2.57
N LEU A 75 -3.16 -8.96 2.97
CA LEU A 75 -3.26 -8.27 4.26
C LEU A 75 -3.18 -9.24 5.44
N ALA A 76 -3.79 -10.43 5.34
CA ALA A 76 -3.71 -11.47 6.36
C ALA A 76 -2.27 -12.01 6.53
N THR A 77 -1.51 -12.08 5.44
CA THR A 77 -0.11 -12.55 5.43
C THR A 77 0.88 -11.40 5.70
N SER A 78 0.48 -10.15 5.49
CA SER A 78 1.25 -8.92 5.70
C SER A 78 1.37 -8.58 7.19
N LYS A 79 1.92 -9.53 7.94
CA LYS A 79 2.39 -9.36 9.33
C LYS A 79 3.82 -8.78 9.36
N LYS A 80 4.40 -8.44 8.20
CA LYS A 80 5.63 -7.64 8.10
C LYS A 80 5.26 -6.18 8.32
N ARG A 81 5.27 -5.83 9.60
CA ARG A 81 4.95 -4.51 10.15
C ARG A 81 5.47 -3.37 9.29
N ILE A 82 4.59 -2.39 9.16
CA ILE A 82 4.87 -0.95 9.10
C ILE A 82 5.60 -0.45 10.37
N ASP A 83 6.62 -1.19 10.84
CA ASP A 83 7.55 -0.75 11.89
C ASP A 83 8.84 -0.32 11.19
N SER A 84 8.97 0.98 11.00
CA SER A 84 10.26 1.57 10.65
C SER A 84 10.44 2.90 11.34
N TYR A 85 10.05 3.03 12.62
CA TYR A 85 10.36 4.23 13.41
C TYR A 85 10.56 3.94 14.91
N ALA A 86 11.46 3.01 15.26
CA ALA A 86 11.92 2.85 16.64
C ALA A 86 13.41 2.46 16.74
N SER A 87 14.30 3.06 15.94
CA SER A 87 15.76 2.88 16.14
C SER A 87 16.65 4.06 15.69
N ARG A 88 16.11 5.29 15.54
CA ARG A 88 16.94 6.47 15.17
C ARG A 88 17.21 7.48 16.30
N PHE A 89 16.91 7.14 17.55
CA PHE A 89 17.46 7.87 18.70
C PHE A 89 18.38 6.97 19.53
N GLY A 90 19.51 6.61 18.93
CA GLY A 90 20.73 6.29 19.67
C GLY A 90 21.29 7.57 20.30
N GLY A 91 20.65 8.01 21.39
CA GLY A 91 21.16 9.04 22.29
C GLY A 91 21.98 8.39 23.40
N ARG A 92 23.28 8.29 23.17
CA ARG A 92 24.31 7.77 24.06
C ARG A 92 24.31 8.53 25.41
N ALA A 93 23.72 7.96 26.46
CA ALA A 93 23.98 8.40 27.84
C ALA A 93 25.19 7.63 28.37
N ARG A 94 26.37 8.23 28.20
CA ARG A 94 27.63 7.86 28.83
C ARG A 94 27.75 8.70 30.12
N THR A 95 28.27 8.09 31.19
CA THR A 95 28.68 8.70 32.49
C THR A 95 27.52 9.29 33.32
N ARG A 96 27.37 8.98 34.62
CA ARG A 96 28.36 8.76 35.68
C ARG A 96 27.75 7.90 36.78
#